data_AF-A0A7K0XG64-F1
#
_entry.id   AF-A0A7K0XG64-F1
#
_cell.length_a   1.000
_cell.length_b   1.000
_cell.length_c   1.000
_cell.angle_alpha   90.00
_cell.angle_beta   90.00
_cell.angle_gamma   90.00
#
_symmetry.space_group_name_H-M   'P 1'
#
loop_
_entity.id
_entity.type
_entity.pdbx_description
1 polymer ?
#
loop_
_entity_poly.entity_id
_entity_poly.type
_entity_poly.pdbx_seq_one_letter_code
_entity_poly.pdbx_strand_id
1 'polypeptide(L)'
;MIVFLGVAMIAVFMFLILTKRTTPVIALILVPGVFAIIAQASGVATVPDGGVTGAIMNSIRDFAPTAALLVFAIIYFGLMIDVGLFDPLIRGILRAVGNSPVRLVVGTAVLASVVSFDGDGSTTFIITV
;
A
#
# COMPACT_ATOMS: atom_id res chain seq x y z
N MET A 1 -9.45 -26.86 -5.98
CA MET A 1 -9.40 -26.20 -7.31
C MET A 1 -9.03 -24.72 -7.20
N ILE A 2 -9.80 -23.89 -6.48
CA ILE A 2 -9.51 -22.44 -6.29
C ILE A 2 -8.15 -22.18 -5.62
N VAL A 3 -7.81 -22.95 -4.57
CA VAL A 3 -6.52 -22.79 -3.85
C VAL A 3 -5.31 -22.97 -4.76
N PHE A 4 -5.34 -23.95 -5.67
CA PHE A 4 -4.26 -24.17 -6.62
C PHE A 4 -4.09 -22.98 -7.57
N LEU A 5 -5.22 -22.41 -8.02
CA LEU A 5 -5.25 -21.25 -8.89
C LEU A 5 -4.72 -19.99 -8.19
N GLY A 6 -5.03 -19.82 -6.90
CA GLY A 6 -4.49 -18.73 -6.07
C GLY A 6 -2.98 -18.86 -5.83
N VAL A 7 -2.49 -20.06 -5.49
CA VAL A 7 -1.04 -20.29 -5.31
C VAL A 7 -0.29 -20.10 -6.63
N ALA A 8 -0.84 -20.58 -7.74
CA ALA A 8 -0.27 -20.36 -9.07
C ALA A 8 -0.23 -18.87 -9.45
N MET A 9 -1.27 -18.10 -9.11
CA MET A 9 -1.30 -16.65 -9.33
C MET A 9 -0.17 -15.94 -8.58
N ILE A 10 0.03 -16.28 -7.29
CA ILE A 10 1.11 -15.71 -6.47
C ILE A 10 2.47 -16.11 -7.06
N ALA A 11 2.65 -17.36 -7.46
CA ALA A 11 3.90 -17.84 -8.05
C ALA A 11 4.24 -17.11 -9.37
N VAL A 12 3.26 -16.93 -10.26
CA VAL A 12 3.42 -16.20 -11.54
C VAL A 12 3.72 -14.72 -11.28
N PHE A 13 2.99 -14.09 -10.36
CA PHE A 13 3.22 -12.71 -9.96
C PHE A 13 4.65 -12.51 -9.43
N MET A 14 5.07 -13.37 -8.50
CA MET A 14 6.41 -13.34 -7.92
C MET A 14 7.48 -13.56 -8.97
N PHE A 15 7.28 -14.54 -9.87
CA PHE A 15 8.21 -14.81 -10.96
C PHE A 15 8.39 -13.61 -11.89
N LEU A 16 7.30 -12.95 -12.29
CA LEU A 16 7.35 -11.76 -13.16
C LEU A 16 8.12 -10.60 -12.54
N ILE A 17 7.89 -10.34 -11.24
CA ILE A 17 8.57 -9.25 -10.52
C ILE A 17 10.04 -9.58 -10.27
N LEU A 18 10.36 -10.78 -9.79
CA LEU A 18 11.73 -11.19 -9.50
C LEU A 18 12.59 -11.25 -10.78
N THR A 19 12.01 -11.62 -11.91
CA THR A 19 12.71 -11.63 -13.21
C THR A 19 12.89 -10.21 -13.78
N LYS A 20 12.33 -9.17 -13.14
CA LYS A 20 12.41 -7.76 -13.57
C LYS A 20 11.97 -7.51 -15.02
N ARG A 21 11.14 -8.39 -15.58
CA ARG A 21 10.67 -8.30 -16.98
C ARG A 21 9.50 -7.34 -17.15
N THR A 22 8.79 -7.04 -16.07
CA THR A 22 7.62 -6.15 -16.03
C THR A 22 7.73 -5.20 -14.85
N THR A 23 7.17 -4.00 -14.95
CA THR A 23 7.04 -3.14 -13.78
C THR A 23 6.05 -3.75 -12.77
N PRO A 24 6.24 -3.56 -11.45
CA PRO A 24 5.34 -4.09 -10.43
C PRO A 24 3.87 -3.71 -10.64
N VAL A 25 3.63 -2.46 -11.08
CA VAL A 25 2.28 -1.95 -11.38
C VAL A 25 1.60 -2.75 -12.49
N ILE A 26 2.32 -3.03 -13.58
CA ILE A 26 1.78 -3.81 -14.69
C ILE A 26 1.49 -5.25 -14.24
N ALA A 27 2.39 -5.85 -13.45
CA ALA A 27 2.20 -7.20 -12.92
C ALA A 27 0.98 -7.29 -11.98
N LEU A 28 0.76 -6.28 -11.13
CA LEU A 28 -0.38 -6.19 -10.21
C LEU A 28 -1.74 -6.10 -10.92
N ILE A 29 -1.77 -5.55 -12.15
CA ILE A 29 -3.00 -5.45 -12.94
C ILE A 29 -3.18 -6.69 -13.81
N LEU A 30 -2.15 -7.08 -14.57
CA LEU A 30 -2.27 -8.14 -15.57
C LEU A 30 -2.43 -9.52 -14.95
N VAL A 31 -1.69 -9.85 -13.87
CA VAL A 31 -1.70 -11.20 -13.32
C VAL A 31 -3.06 -11.55 -12.70
N PRO A 32 -3.65 -10.74 -11.80
CA PRO A 32 -4.99 -11.00 -11.28
C PRO A 32 -6.04 -10.98 -12.39
N GLY A 33 -5.91 -10.09 -13.39
CA GLY A 33 -6.83 -10.01 -14.53
C GLY A 33 -6.86 -11.29 -15.37
N VAL A 34 -5.69 -11.81 -15.76
CA VAL A 34 -5.58 -13.05 -16.54
C VAL A 34 -6.11 -14.25 -15.74
N PHE A 35 -5.74 -14.36 -14.46
CA PHE A 35 -6.23 -15.44 -13.61
C PHE A 35 -7.73 -15.34 -13.34
N ALA A 36 -8.31 -14.14 -13.25
CA ALA A 36 -9.75 -13.95 -13.13
C ALA A 36 -10.50 -14.44 -14.38
N ILE A 37 -9.98 -14.15 -15.58
CA ILE A 37 -10.55 -14.63 -16.84
C ILE A 37 -10.46 -16.17 -16.92
N ILE A 38 -9.31 -16.76 -16.54
CA ILE A 38 -9.12 -18.21 -16.52
C ILE A 38 -10.06 -18.87 -15.50
N ALA A 39 -10.21 -18.28 -14.31
CA ALA A 39 -11.12 -18.79 -13.26
C ALA A 39 -12.59 -18.75 -13.70
N GLN A 40 -12.99 -17.72 -14.45
CA GLN A 40 -14.33 -17.63 -15.02
C GLN A 40 -14.54 -18.63 -16.16
N ALA A 41 -13.59 -18.72 -17.11
CA ALA A 41 -13.68 -19.63 -18.25
C ALA A 41 -13.68 -21.12 -17.85
N SER A 42 -13.04 -21.47 -16.74
CA SER A 42 -13.00 -22.83 -16.20
C SER A 42 -14.22 -23.21 -15.33
N GLY A 43 -15.18 -22.29 -15.14
CA GLY A 43 -16.39 -22.53 -14.34
C GLY A 43 -16.14 -22.69 -12.83
N VAL A 44 -14.93 -22.39 -12.38
CA VAL A 44 -14.47 -22.56 -10.99
C VAL A 44 -15.02 -21.44 -10.09
N ALA A 45 -15.25 -20.26 -10.67
CA ALA A 45 -15.79 -19.09 -9.98
C ALA A 45 -17.01 -18.55 -10.73
N THR A 46 -18.19 -18.65 -10.10
CA THR A 46 -19.41 -17.99 -10.56
C THR A 46 -19.34 -16.52 -10.17
N VAL A 47 -19.09 -15.65 -11.14
CA VAL A 47 -19.09 -14.20 -10.92
C VAL A 47 -20.55 -13.70 -10.90
N PRO A 48 -20.99 -12.96 -9.86
CA PRO A 48 -22.32 -12.34 -9.84
C PRO A 48 -22.50 -11.36 -11.00
N ASP A 49 -23.77 -11.03 -11.30
CA ASP A 49 -24.24 -10.20 -12.41
C ASP A 49 -23.22 -9.16 -12.94
N GLY A 50 -22.68 -9.40 -14.14
CA GLY A 50 -21.73 -8.50 -14.82
C GLY A 50 -20.33 -9.06 -15.16
N GLY A 51 -20.04 -10.32 -14.81
CA GLY A 51 -18.76 -10.99 -15.14
C GLY A 51 -17.55 -10.34 -14.48
N VAL A 52 -16.32 -10.62 -14.96
CA VAL A 52 -15.07 -10.05 -14.40
C VAL A 52 -15.15 -8.52 -14.27
N THR A 53 -15.76 -7.84 -15.24
CA THR A 53 -15.91 -6.37 -15.22
C THR A 53 -16.79 -5.88 -14.07
N GLY A 54 -17.90 -6.56 -13.79
CA GLY A 54 -18.77 -6.24 -12.66
C GLY A 54 -18.06 -6.43 -11.31
N ALA A 55 -17.31 -7.52 -11.17
CA ALA A 55 -16.49 -7.77 -9.99
C ALA A 55 -15.41 -6.70 -9.79
N ILE A 56 -14.72 -6.28 -10.85
CA ILE A 56 -13.74 -5.19 -10.78
C ILE A 56 -14.42 -3.89 -10.35
N MET A 57 -15.57 -3.55 -10.94
CA MET A 57 -16.28 -2.31 -10.61
C MET A 57 -16.75 -2.30 -9.15
N ASN A 58 -17.24 -3.42 -8.64
CA ASN A 58 -17.62 -3.56 -7.23
C ASN A 58 -16.39 -3.42 -6.32
N SER A 59 -15.28 -4.10 -6.64
CA SER A 59 -14.02 -3.94 -5.89
C SER A 59 -13.51 -2.50 -5.89
N ILE A 60 -13.64 -1.77 -7.01
CA ILE A 60 -13.28 -0.35 -7.07
C ILE A 60 -14.19 0.48 -6.17
N ARG A 61 -15.51 0.21 -6.17
CA ARG A 61 -16.46 0.91 -5.30
C ARG A 61 -16.17 0.65 -3.82
N ASP A 62 -15.85 -0.59 -3.46
CA ASP A 62 -15.53 -0.96 -2.08
C ASP A 62 -14.18 -0.36 -1.64
N PHE A 63 -13.23 -0.22 -2.56
CA PHE A 63 -11.92 0.40 -2.30
C PHE A 63 -11.94 1.93 -2.30
N ALA A 64 -12.91 2.55 -2.99
CA ALA A 64 -12.95 4.01 -3.17
C ALA A 64 -12.93 4.81 -1.86
N PRO A 65 -13.67 4.45 -0.79
CA PRO A 65 -13.59 5.16 0.49
C PRO A 65 -12.20 5.11 1.12
N THR A 66 -11.53 3.96 1.07
CA THR A 66 -10.16 3.79 1.58
C THR A 66 -9.18 4.64 0.78
N ALA A 67 -9.28 4.63 -0.54
CA ALA A 67 -8.44 5.47 -1.41
C ALA A 67 -8.64 6.97 -1.13
N ALA A 68 -9.90 7.40 -0.95
CA ALA A 68 -10.23 8.78 -0.63
C ALA A 68 -9.67 9.20 0.74
N LEU A 69 -9.77 8.34 1.76
CA LEU A 69 -9.19 8.59 3.08
C LEU A 69 -7.67 8.70 3.01
N LEU A 70 -7.02 7.85 2.23
CA LEU A 70 -5.57 7.84 2.05
C LEU A 70 -5.07 9.11 1.34
N VAL A 71 -5.73 9.52 0.26
CA VAL A 71 -5.44 10.79 -0.42
C VAL A 71 -5.67 11.98 0.51
N PHE A 72 -6.77 11.96 1.27
CA PHE A 72 -7.03 12.98 2.29
C PHE A 72 -5.92 13.02 3.34
N ALA A 73 -5.50 11.87 3.88
CA ALA A 73 -4.43 11.78 4.87
C ALA A 73 -3.11 12.34 4.32
N ILE A 74 -2.72 11.98 3.09
CA ILE A 74 -1.53 12.52 2.43
C ILE A 74 -1.56 14.05 2.36
N ILE A 75 -2.67 14.63 1.89
CA ILE A 75 -2.81 16.09 1.74
C ILE A 75 -2.85 16.77 3.12
N TYR A 76 -3.57 16.19 4.07
CA TYR A 76 -3.72 16.70 5.43
C TYR A 76 -2.37 16.73 6.17
N PHE A 77 -1.64 15.61 6.19
CA PHE A 77 -0.33 15.53 6.82
C PHE A 77 0.72 16.34 6.05
N GLY A 78 0.67 16.37 4.73
CA GLY A 78 1.51 17.26 3.91
C GLY A 78 1.36 18.72 4.32
N LEU A 79 0.12 19.21 4.43
CA LEU A 79 -0.16 20.57 4.88
C LEU A 79 0.33 20.82 6.32
N MET A 80 0.13 19.87 7.24
CA MET A 80 0.61 20.00 8.62
C MET A 80 2.15 20.12 8.71
N ILE A 81 2.87 19.43 7.84
CA ILE A 81 4.33 19.53 7.73
C ILE A 81 4.71 20.89 7.16
N ASP A 82 4.04 21.36 6.10
CA ASP A 82 4.30 22.67 5.50
C ASP A 82 4.06 23.83 6.48
N VAL A 83 3.08 23.71 7.37
CA VAL A 83 2.78 24.72 8.42
C VAL A 83 3.69 24.57 9.66
N GLY A 84 4.51 23.52 9.73
CA GLY A 84 5.45 23.29 10.82
C GLY A 84 4.79 22.77 12.10
N LEU A 85 3.62 22.12 12.02
CA LEU A 85 2.95 21.54 13.19
C LEU A 85 3.83 20.50 13.89
N PHE A 86 4.67 19.79 13.14
CA PHE A 86 5.58 18.77 13.67
C PHE A 86 6.89 19.33 14.24
N ASP A 87 7.20 20.62 14.04
CA ASP A 87 8.44 21.24 14.53
C ASP A 87 8.67 21.09 16.05
N PRO A 88 7.66 21.26 16.93
CA PRO A 88 7.85 21.09 18.37
C PRO A 88 8.19 19.65 18.74
N LEU A 89 7.58 18.69 18.05
CA LEU A 89 7.82 17.25 18.24
C LEU A 89 9.25 16.89 17.85
N ILE A 90 9.69 17.34 16.67
CA ILE A 90 11.06 17.12 16.15
C ILE A 90 12.09 17.72 17.10
N ARG A 91 11.89 18.94 17.60
CA ARG A 91 12.78 19.57 18.58
C ARG A 91 12.86 18.79 19.89
N GLY A 92 11.76 18.17 20.32
CA GLY A 92 11.74 17.27 21.48
C GLY A 92 12.61 16.04 21.26
N ILE A 93 12.51 15.41 20.09
CA ILE A 93 13.32 14.26 19.72
C ILE A 93 14.80 14.64 19.61
N LEU A 94 15.12 15.75 18.94
CA LEU A 94 16.51 16.23 18.82
C LEU A 94 17.16 16.50 20.19
N ARG A 95 16.40 17.01 21.17
CA ARG A 95 16.88 17.16 22.55
C ARG A 95 17.14 15.83 23.24
N ALA A 96 16.32 14.81 23.01
CA ALA A 96 16.50 13.47 23.58
C ALA A 96 17.66 12.70 22.93
N VAL A 97 17.88 12.92 21.63
CA VAL A 97 18.92 12.24 20.83
C VAL A 97 20.31 12.82 21.10
N GLY A 98 20.44 14.15 21.23
CA GLY A 98 21.73 14.81 21.40
C GLY A 98 22.66 14.59 20.19
N ASN A 99 23.94 14.31 20.45
CA ASN A 99 24.98 14.14 19.41
C ASN A 99 25.24 12.68 19.00
N SER A 100 24.39 11.72 19.40
CA SER A 100 24.63 10.31 19.07
C SER A 100 23.82 9.87 17.83
N PRO A 101 24.47 9.35 16.77
CA PRO A 101 23.76 8.84 15.58
C PRO A 101 22.82 7.66 15.89
N VAL A 102 23.19 6.83 16.88
CA VAL A 102 22.40 5.65 17.25
C VAL A 102 21.04 6.04 17.85
N ARG A 103 21.03 7.02 18.77
CA ARG A 103 19.76 7.54 19.31
C ARG A 103 18.91 8.22 18.25
N LEU A 104 19.53 8.85 17.24
CA LEU A 104 18.82 9.48 16.12
C LEU A 104 18.00 8.43 15.35
N VAL A 105 18.64 7.32 14.97
CA VAL A 105 18.00 6.21 14.25
C VAL A 105 16.85 5.60 15.05
N VAL A 106 17.04 5.41 16.36
CA VAL A 106 15.97 4.89 17.23
C VAL A 106 14.84 5.90 17.37
N GLY A 107 15.16 7.19 17.51
CA GLY A 107 14.18 8.27 17.61
C GLY A 107 13.32 8.43 16.35
N THR A 108 13.93 8.36 15.17
CA THR A 108 13.20 8.39 13.90
C THR A 108 12.38 7.13 13.69
N ALA A 109 12.87 5.95 14.08
CA ALA A 109 12.09 4.71 14.01
C ALA A 109 10.83 4.76 14.89
N VAL A 110 10.94 5.30 16.12
CA VAL A 110 9.79 5.48 17.02
C VAL A 110 8.80 6.50 16.45
N LEU A 111 9.30 7.64 15.94
CA LEU A 111 8.46 8.65 15.30
C LEU A 111 7.69 8.08 14.11
N ALA A 112 8.39 7.38 13.21
CA ALA A 112 7.80 6.68 12.09
C ALA A 112 6.72 5.71 12.56
N SER A 113 7.00 4.89 13.57
CA SER A 113 6.04 3.91 14.11
C SER A 113 4.76 4.55 14.68
N VAL A 114 4.87 5.69 15.37
CA VAL A 114 3.72 6.41 15.94
C VAL A 114 2.86 7.03 14.83
N VAL A 115 3.50 7.52 13.78
CA VAL A 115 2.83 8.12 12.61
C VAL A 115 2.19 7.05 11.73
N SER A 116 2.85 5.89 11.55
CA SER A 116 2.33 4.75 10.78
C SER A 116 1.13 4.07 11.42
N PHE A 117 0.61 4.54 12.55
CA PHE A 117 -0.49 3.88 13.26
C PHE A 117 -1.82 3.92 12.48
N ASP A 118 -1.95 4.82 11.49
CA ASP A 118 -3.05 4.83 10.52
C ASP A 118 -2.93 3.71 9.46
N GLY A 119 -1.85 2.91 9.51
CA GLY A 119 -1.63 1.75 8.66
C GLY A 119 -1.25 2.06 7.22
N ASP A 120 -1.27 3.33 6.83
CA ASP A 120 -0.81 3.79 5.52
C ASP A 120 0.66 4.25 5.57
N GLY A 121 1.51 3.57 4.79
CA GLY A 121 2.95 3.85 4.72
C GLY A 121 3.29 5.19 4.04
N SER A 122 2.34 5.82 3.35
CA SER A 122 2.60 7.07 2.62
C SER A 122 2.87 8.26 3.57
N THR A 123 2.14 8.37 4.67
CA THR A 123 2.34 9.42 5.70
C THR A 123 3.70 9.30 6.39
N THR A 124 4.15 8.06 6.58
CA THR A 124 5.44 7.74 7.20
C THR A 124 6.60 8.15 6.31
N PHE A 125 6.48 7.93 5.00
CA PHE A 125 7.47 8.37 4.02
C PHE A 125 7.60 9.89 4.02
N ILE A 126 6.47 10.63 4.01
CA ILE A 126 6.47 12.10 3.96
C ILE A 126 7.10 12.71 5.23
N ILE A 127 6.94 12.09 6.40
CA ILE A 127 7.46 12.62 7.67
C ILE A 127 8.92 12.22 7.93
N THR A 128 9.35 11.07 7.41
CA THR A 128 10.68 10.49 7.71
C THR A 128 11.74 10.82 6.66
N VAL A 129 11.33 11.05 5.41
CA VAL A 129 12.22 11.31 4.25
C VAL A 129 12.06 12.75 3.80
#